data_AF-A0A930SZA7-F1
#
_entry.id   AF-A0A930SZA7-F1
#
_cell.length_a   1.000
_cell.length_b   1.000
_cell.length_c   1.000
_cell.angle_alpha   90.00
_cell.angle_beta   90.00
_cell.angle_gamma   90.00
#
_symmetry.space_group_name_H-M   'P 1'
#
loop_
_entity.id
_entity.type
_entity.pdbx_description
1 polymer ?
#
loop_
_entity_poly.entity_id
_entity_poly.type
_entity_poly.pdbx_seq_one_letter_code
_entity_poly.pdbx_strand_id
1 'polypeptide(L)'
;MGAFNPWVTPLNLLTRETLITGGALEYEDFLCDVDTLGCLLYTLFQEHWQDTQVGHVVEGSVLELELTKPPKVCIIYDGYLTVMTESWHLHLCLEENSGGPDGKTPLSLRQQRVVNRASFYRRFNEKNQPRSWGIQFWNGAGEKMMNIFLPNPFVDEDDNLLPENKPNLAKLALYEELRDIYVLGKKPIPYSANPLKKPYISVCRGGRCNPGQVWQPIFDTLQEEVEKAEIDVTVKTSGCLEVCKMGAVVFYSGDKTWYTRVTPEVAKEIVKQHLGEGEKITEHIYPAIYTK
;
A
#
# COMPACT_ATOMS: atom_id res chain seq x y z
N MET A 1 -10.33 -5.01 -16.68
CA MET A 1 -10.61 -4.27 -15.44
C MET A 1 -11.85 -3.44 -15.68
N GLY A 2 -12.78 -3.40 -14.71
CA GLY A 2 -13.92 -2.47 -14.78
C GLY A 2 -13.43 -1.02 -14.68
N ALA A 3 -14.26 -0.07 -15.11
CA ALA A 3 -13.98 1.34 -14.85
C ALA A 3 -13.93 1.58 -13.33
N PHE A 4 -13.00 2.43 -12.87
CA PHE A 4 -12.92 2.85 -11.48
C PHE A 4 -14.24 3.48 -11.04
N ASN A 5 -14.80 3.02 -9.92
CA ASN A 5 -16.00 3.57 -9.33
C ASN A 5 -15.64 4.28 -8.02
N PRO A 6 -15.79 5.62 -7.93
CA PRO A 6 -15.47 6.35 -6.71
C PRO A 6 -16.51 6.16 -5.60
N TRP A 7 -17.66 5.53 -5.87
CA TRP A 7 -18.70 5.30 -4.87
C TRP A 7 -18.61 3.90 -4.27
N VAL A 8 -18.39 3.84 -2.96
CA VAL A 8 -18.42 2.57 -2.23
C VAL A 8 -19.86 2.13 -1.99
N THR A 9 -20.08 0.82 -2.01
CA THR A 9 -21.35 0.24 -1.53
C THR A 9 -21.16 -0.16 -0.06
N PRO A 10 -21.91 0.44 0.89
CA PRO A 10 -21.77 0.13 2.31
C PRO A 10 -22.06 -1.34 2.59
N LEU A 11 -21.19 -1.99 3.37
CA LEU A 11 -21.43 -3.37 3.79
C LEU A 11 -22.51 -3.48 4.87
N ASN A 12 -22.73 -2.41 5.66
CA ASN A 12 -23.65 -2.37 6.80
C ASN A 12 -23.41 -3.50 7.83
N LEU A 13 -22.14 -3.90 7.98
CA LEU A 13 -21.71 -4.93 8.91
C LEU A 13 -21.09 -4.27 10.13
N LEU A 14 -21.82 -4.30 11.25
CA LEU A 14 -21.36 -3.82 12.55
C LEU A 14 -21.18 -5.01 13.50
N THR A 15 -19.96 -5.18 14.00
CA THR A 15 -19.63 -6.20 15.01
C THR A 15 -19.20 -5.52 16.30
N ARG A 16 -19.62 -6.07 17.44
CA ARG A 16 -19.22 -5.55 18.74
C ARG A 16 -18.69 -6.67 19.64
N GLU A 17 -17.50 -6.46 20.18
CA GLU A 17 -16.78 -7.40 21.04
C GLU A 17 -16.62 -6.81 22.44
N THR A 18 -16.99 -7.54 23.48
CA THR A 18 -16.76 -7.13 24.88
C THR A 18 -15.31 -7.39 25.26
N LEU A 19 -14.65 -6.41 25.89
CA LEU A 19 -13.28 -6.56 26.36
C LEU A 19 -13.25 -7.21 27.75
N ILE A 20 -12.27 -8.09 27.98
CA ILE A 20 -12.02 -8.72 29.29
C ILE A 20 -11.73 -7.66 30.37
N THR A 21 -11.07 -6.56 29.98
CA THR A 21 -10.76 -5.41 30.83
C THR A 21 -11.94 -4.46 31.06
N GLY A 22 -13.15 -4.84 30.61
CA GLY A 22 -14.31 -3.97 30.61
C GLY A 22 -14.38 -3.06 29.38
N GLY A 23 -15.59 -2.65 29.00
CA GLY A 23 -15.85 -1.90 27.77
C GLY A 23 -16.02 -2.78 26.53
N ALA A 24 -15.82 -2.22 25.34
CA ALA A 24 -16.07 -2.92 24.08
C ALA A 24 -15.21 -2.40 22.92
N LEU A 25 -15.00 -3.22 21.90
CA LEU A 25 -14.60 -2.80 20.56
C LEU A 25 -15.81 -2.89 19.64
N GLU A 26 -16.04 -1.85 18.85
CA GLU A 26 -17.00 -1.84 17.78
C GLU A 26 -16.26 -1.75 16.46
N TYR A 27 -16.65 -2.57 15.49
CA TYR A 27 -16.08 -2.68 14.16
C TYR A 27 -17.16 -2.42 13.13
N GLU A 28 -16.88 -1.53 12.20
CA GLU A 28 -17.71 -1.26 11.03
C GLU A 28 -16.93 -1.64 9.78
N ASP A 29 -17.31 -2.75 9.16
CA ASP A 29 -16.55 -3.31 8.05
C ASP A 29 -16.81 -2.53 6.76
N PHE A 30 -15.78 -2.44 5.91
CA PHE A 30 -15.85 -1.83 4.59
C PHE A 30 -15.17 -2.69 3.52
N LEU A 31 -15.35 -2.31 2.25
CA LEU A 31 -14.83 -3.07 1.12
C LEU A 31 -13.30 -3.11 1.12
N CYS A 32 -12.74 -4.30 0.94
CA CYS A 32 -11.30 -4.57 0.95
C CYS A 32 -10.67 -4.64 -0.45
N ASP A 33 -11.44 -4.35 -1.50
CA ASP A 33 -10.89 -4.33 -2.85
C ASP A 33 -9.82 -3.23 -2.98
N VAL A 34 -8.88 -3.42 -3.90
CA VAL A 34 -7.72 -2.54 -4.03
C VAL A 34 -8.09 -1.10 -4.41
N ASP A 35 -9.22 -0.88 -5.08
CA ASP A 35 -9.66 0.46 -5.48
C ASP A 35 -10.23 1.23 -4.29
N THR A 36 -10.98 0.56 -3.41
CA THR A 36 -11.45 1.17 -2.16
C THR A 36 -10.31 1.30 -1.14
N LEU A 37 -9.71 0.17 -0.76
CA LEU A 37 -8.71 0.11 0.31
C LEU A 37 -7.41 0.80 -0.08
N GLY A 38 -6.99 0.69 -1.34
CA GLY A 38 -5.80 1.37 -1.84
C GLY A 38 -5.95 2.90 -1.82
N CYS A 39 -7.11 3.44 -2.20
CA CYS A 39 -7.35 4.88 -2.11
C CYS A 39 -7.31 5.37 -0.66
N LEU A 40 -7.97 4.67 0.27
CA LEU A 40 -7.93 5.00 1.70
C LEU A 40 -6.49 5.04 2.23
N LEU A 41 -5.70 4.00 1.93
CA LEU A 41 -4.32 3.91 2.40
C LEU A 41 -3.44 4.98 1.74
N TYR A 42 -3.69 5.33 0.48
CA TYR A 42 -3.01 6.45 -0.17
C TYR A 42 -3.32 7.77 0.54
N THR A 43 -4.60 8.07 0.78
CA THR A 43 -5.02 9.26 1.55
C THR A 43 -4.30 9.34 2.90
N LEU A 44 -4.29 8.24 3.66
CA LEU A 44 -3.61 8.18 4.96
C LEU A 44 -2.09 8.40 4.85
N PHE A 45 -1.40 7.69 3.95
CA PHE A 45 0.07 7.71 3.91
C PHE A 45 0.68 8.83 3.05
N GLN A 46 -0.09 9.51 2.21
CA GLN A 46 0.42 10.60 1.36
C GLN A 46 -0.15 11.97 1.74
N GLU A 47 -1.40 12.03 2.20
CA GLU A 47 -2.08 13.30 2.47
C GLU A 47 -2.22 13.56 3.98
N HIS A 48 -2.42 12.50 4.77
CA HIS A 48 -2.66 12.57 6.22
C HIS A 48 -1.61 11.80 7.03
N TRP A 49 -0.36 11.79 6.57
CA TRP A 49 0.69 11.00 7.22
C TRP A 49 0.98 11.49 8.65
N GLN A 50 0.78 12.78 8.94
CA GLN A 50 0.91 13.38 10.27
C GLN A 50 -0.16 12.88 11.25
N ASP A 51 -1.32 12.48 10.72
CA ASP A 51 -2.48 12.02 11.48
C ASP A 51 -2.57 10.48 11.51
N THR A 52 -1.56 9.79 10.96
CA THR A 52 -1.56 8.34 10.75
C THR A 52 -0.42 7.70 11.52
N GLN A 53 -0.76 6.90 12.52
CA GLN A 53 0.20 6.04 13.23
C GLN A 53 -0.10 4.57 12.94
N VAL A 54 0.94 3.75 12.82
CA VAL A 54 0.81 2.32 12.49
C VAL A 54 1.11 1.49 13.73
N GLY A 55 0.19 0.61 14.08
CA GLY A 55 0.34 -0.36 15.15
C GLY A 55 0.47 -1.79 14.63
N HIS A 56 1.23 -2.61 15.35
CA HIS A 56 1.11 -4.06 15.30
C HIS A 56 1.01 -4.57 16.73
N VAL A 57 -0.19 -5.03 17.08
CA VAL A 57 -0.54 -5.46 18.43
C VAL A 57 -0.83 -6.95 18.40
N VAL A 58 -0.03 -7.72 19.13
CA VAL A 58 -0.23 -9.16 19.36
C VAL A 58 -0.14 -9.45 20.85
N GLU A 59 -0.68 -10.59 21.27
CA GLU A 59 -0.59 -11.00 22.68
C GLU A 59 0.88 -11.08 23.10
N GLY A 60 1.26 -10.24 24.08
CA GLY A 60 2.62 -10.15 24.62
C GLY A 60 3.61 -9.24 23.87
N SER A 61 3.21 -8.55 22.79
CA SER A 61 4.09 -7.61 22.09
C SER A 61 3.33 -6.52 21.34
N VAL A 62 3.84 -5.28 21.42
CA VAL A 62 3.29 -4.13 20.72
C VAL A 62 4.42 -3.39 20.02
N LEU A 63 4.21 -3.05 18.76
CA LEU A 63 5.03 -2.12 17.99
C LEU A 63 4.15 -0.99 17.48
N GLU A 64 4.52 0.25 17.76
CA GLU A 64 3.87 1.44 17.23
C GLU A 64 4.90 2.29 16.50
N LEU A 65 4.52 2.80 15.33
CA LEU A 65 5.38 3.54 14.43
C LEU A 65 4.68 4.81 13.98
N GLU A 66 5.38 5.92 14.12
CA GLU A 66 4.96 7.24 13.67
C GLU A 66 5.71 7.68 12.42
N LEU A 67 5.04 8.54 11.65
CA LEU A 67 5.61 9.20 10.48
C LEU A 67 6.04 10.61 10.88
N THR A 68 7.34 10.84 10.95
CA THR A 68 7.91 12.17 11.26
C THR A 68 8.12 13.05 10.03
N LYS A 69 8.02 12.43 8.84
CA LYS A 69 8.12 13.06 7.51
C LYS A 69 7.22 12.30 6.54
N PRO A 70 6.85 12.91 5.39
CA PRO A 70 6.15 12.18 4.34
C PRO A 70 6.95 10.93 3.92
N PRO A 71 6.30 9.77 3.71
CA PRO A 71 6.96 8.58 3.20
C PRO A 71 7.67 8.83 1.86
N LYS A 72 8.87 8.27 1.69
CA LYS A 72 9.63 8.35 0.43
C LYS A 72 9.03 7.48 -0.67
N VAL A 73 8.37 6.40 -0.27
CA VAL A 73 7.71 5.45 -1.18
C VAL A 73 6.34 5.10 -0.61
N CYS A 74 5.33 5.11 -1.47
CA CYS A 74 4.01 4.57 -1.25
C CYS A 74 3.55 3.96 -2.58
N ILE A 75 3.72 2.64 -2.75
CA ILE A 75 3.43 1.93 -4.01
C ILE A 75 2.88 0.53 -3.72
N ILE A 76 2.17 -0.07 -4.67
CA ILE A 76 1.91 -1.51 -4.66
C ILE A 76 2.96 -2.21 -5.50
N TYR A 77 3.66 -3.17 -4.90
CA TYR A 77 4.61 -4.05 -5.58
C TYR A 77 4.27 -5.50 -5.25
N ASP A 78 4.07 -6.30 -6.30
CA ASP A 78 3.66 -7.72 -6.21
C ASP A 78 2.58 -7.98 -5.15
N GLY A 79 1.51 -7.18 -5.20
CA GLY A 79 0.35 -7.28 -4.31
C GLY A 79 0.49 -6.62 -2.93
N TYR A 80 1.71 -6.24 -2.53
CA TYR A 80 1.95 -5.54 -1.28
C TYR A 80 2.00 -4.03 -1.47
N LEU A 81 1.13 -3.29 -0.76
CA LEU A 81 1.42 -1.90 -0.43
C LEU A 81 2.72 -1.85 0.35
N THR A 82 3.64 -1.04 -0.13
CA THR A 82 4.93 -0.76 0.50
C THR A 82 5.00 0.72 0.82
N VAL A 83 5.11 1.02 2.11
CA VAL A 83 5.34 2.38 2.62
C VAL A 83 6.73 2.40 3.25
N MET A 84 7.60 3.29 2.78
CA MET A 84 8.99 3.35 3.23
C MET A 84 9.35 4.76 3.69
N THR A 85 9.90 4.84 4.89
CA THR A 85 10.47 6.04 5.49
C THR A 85 11.99 6.04 5.34
N GLU A 86 12.70 6.91 6.05
CA GLU A 86 14.17 6.89 6.09
C GLU A 86 14.72 5.73 6.93
N SER A 87 13.99 5.31 7.97
CA SER A 87 14.48 4.40 9.02
C SER A 87 13.74 3.08 9.08
N TRP A 88 12.53 2.98 8.52
CA TRP A 88 11.72 1.78 8.55
C TRP A 88 10.82 1.69 7.30
N HIS A 89 10.28 0.50 7.05
CA HIS A 89 9.24 0.28 6.05
C HIS A 89 8.23 -0.73 6.55
N LEU A 90 7.05 -0.73 5.93
CA LEU A 90 6.00 -1.73 6.15
C LEU A 90 5.51 -2.31 4.84
N HIS A 91 4.88 -3.47 4.94
CA HIS A 91 4.22 -4.14 3.82
C HIS A 91 2.83 -4.64 4.23
N LEU A 92 1.80 -4.30 3.46
CA LEU A 92 0.41 -4.77 3.65
C LEU A 92 -0.11 -5.39 2.34
N CYS A 93 -0.58 -6.64 2.37
CA CYS A 93 -0.98 -7.37 1.17
C CYS A 93 -2.39 -6.96 0.73
N LEU A 94 -2.51 -6.10 -0.28
CA LEU A 94 -3.80 -5.62 -0.80
C LEU A 94 -4.31 -6.48 -1.96
N GLU A 95 -3.42 -7.14 -2.68
CA GLU A 95 -3.75 -8.03 -3.79
C GLU A 95 -2.89 -9.30 -3.72
N GLU A 96 -3.23 -10.30 -4.54
CA GLU A 96 -2.48 -11.55 -4.60
C GLU A 96 -1.00 -11.31 -4.91
N ASN A 97 -0.15 -11.72 -3.98
CA ASN A 97 1.29 -11.76 -4.17
C ASN A 97 1.68 -12.95 -5.06
N SER A 98 2.23 -12.69 -6.24
CA SER A 98 2.61 -13.76 -7.17
C SER A 98 3.89 -14.48 -6.72
N GLY A 99 4.78 -13.80 -5.99
CA GLY A 99 6.07 -14.34 -5.59
C GLY A 99 7.15 -14.03 -6.62
N GLY A 100 7.13 -12.78 -7.12
CA GLY A 100 8.02 -12.29 -8.15
C GLY A 100 7.74 -12.87 -9.55
N PRO A 101 8.68 -12.72 -10.48
CA PRO A 101 8.49 -13.13 -11.89
C PRO A 101 8.19 -14.62 -12.08
N ASP A 102 8.73 -15.48 -11.22
CA ASP A 102 8.56 -16.94 -11.31
C ASP A 102 7.22 -17.42 -10.74
N GLY A 103 6.39 -16.54 -10.17
CA GLY A 103 5.09 -16.92 -9.63
C GLY A 103 5.16 -17.92 -8.47
N LYS A 104 6.23 -17.88 -7.66
CA LYS A 104 6.57 -18.93 -6.67
C LYS A 104 5.60 -19.05 -5.50
N THR A 105 4.76 -18.05 -5.26
CA THR A 105 3.80 -18.09 -4.14
C THR A 105 2.63 -19.02 -4.51
N PRO A 106 2.36 -20.10 -3.77
CA PRO A 106 1.22 -20.99 -4.03
C PRO A 106 -0.12 -20.28 -3.84
N LEU A 107 -1.15 -20.64 -4.61
CA LEU A 107 -2.48 -20.01 -4.57
C LEU A 107 -3.07 -19.93 -3.15
N SER A 108 -2.96 -21.01 -2.36
CA SER A 108 -3.44 -21.02 -0.97
C SER A 108 -2.78 -19.94 -0.11
N LEU A 109 -1.48 -19.72 -0.31
CA LEU A 109 -0.73 -18.70 0.42
C LEU A 109 -1.06 -17.29 -0.10
N ARG A 110 -1.36 -17.13 -1.39
CA ARG A 110 -1.85 -15.84 -1.94
C ARG A 110 -3.15 -15.45 -1.26
N GLN A 111 -4.11 -16.37 -1.21
CA GLN A 111 -5.42 -16.17 -0.58
C GLN A 111 -5.28 -15.87 0.91
N GLN A 112 -4.40 -16.60 1.63
CA GLN A 112 -4.17 -16.38 3.05
C GLN A 112 -3.59 -14.98 3.34
N ARG A 113 -2.68 -14.47 2.51
CA ARG A 113 -1.95 -13.22 2.79
C ARG A 113 -2.76 -11.96 2.59
N VAL A 114 -3.68 -11.96 1.61
CA VAL A 114 -4.44 -10.78 1.21
C VAL A 114 -5.35 -10.31 2.34
N VAL A 115 -5.46 -8.99 2.52
CA VAL A 115 -6.46 -8.39 3.40
C VAL A 115 -7.85 -8.82 2.92
N ASN A 116 -8.55 -9.59 3.75
CA ASN A 116 -9.87 -10.12 3.45
C ASN A 116 -10.97 -9.40 4.23
N ARG A 117 -10.60 -8.74 5.34
CA ARG A 117 -11.50 -7.92 6.15
C ARG A 117 -10.77 -6.66 6.60
N ALA A 118 -11.48 -5.54 6.58
CA ALA A 118 -11.01 -4.25 7.06
C ALA A 118 -12.17 -3.54 7.75
N SER A 119 -11.90 -2.91 8.89
CA SER A 119 -12.95 -2.26 9.68
C SER A 119 -12.46 -0.96 10.28
N PHE A 120 -13.29 0.07 10.24
CA PHE A 120 -13.15 1.20 11.15
C PHE A 120 -13.54 0.71 12.54
N TYR A 121 -12.71 0.98 13.54
CA TYR A 121 -13.00 0.57 14.90
C TYR A 121 -13.12 1.74 15.85
N ARG A 122 -13.93 1.53 16.89
CA ARG A 122 -14.01 2.39 18.07
C ARG A 122 -13.85 1.54 19.31
N ARG A 123 -12.96 1.95 20.21
CA ARG A 123 -12.83 1.34 21.53
C ARG A 123 -13.64 2.14 22.53
N PHE A 124 -14.48 1.46 23.30
CA PHE A 124 -15.31 2.02 24.34
C PHE A 124 -14.79 1.59 25.71
N ASN A 125 -14.88 2.50 26.68
CA ASN A 125 -14.67 2.17 28.10
C ASN A 125 -15.90 1.47 28.71
N GLU A 126 -15.80 1.10 29.98
CA GLU A 126 -16.89 0.47 30.76
C GLU A 126 -18.16 1.32 30.85
N LYS A 127 -18.02 2.65 30.74
CA LYS A 127 -19.14 3.60 30.72
C LYS A 127 -19.78 3.74 29.33
N ASN A 128 -19.41 2.88 28.39
CA ASN A 128 -19.86 2.90 27.00
C ASN A 128 -19.56 4.23 26.28
N GLN A 129 -18.42 4.85 26.59
CA GLN A 129 -17.94 6.07 25.93
C GLN A 129 -16.78 5.71 25.01
N PRO A 130 -16.75 6.19 23.76
CA PRO A 130 -15.63 5.94 22.85
C PRO A 130 -14.36 6.64 23.36
N ARG A 131 -13.21 5.99 23.22
CA ARG A 131 -11.90 6.40 23.77
C ARG A 131 -10.76 6.32 22.78
N SER A 132 -10.87 5.49 21.73
CA SER A 132 -9.91 5.48 20.63
C SER A 132 -10.59 5.05 19.33
N TRP A 133 -10.00 5.47 18.22
CA TRP A 133 -10.49 5.28 16.86
C TRP A 133 -9.34 4.79 15.98
N GLY A 134 -9.66 3.98 14.98
CA GLY A 134 -8.64 3.49 14.05
C GLY A 134 -9.22 2.58 12.99
N ILE A 135 -8.33 1.90 12.27
CA ILE A 135 -8.67 0.93 11.23
C ILE A 135 -7.93 -0.38 11.54
N GLN A 136 -8.64 -1.49 11.51
CA GLN A 136 -8.08 -2.83 11.74
C GLN A 136 -8.19 -3.66 10.45
N PHE A 137 -7.15 -4.45 10.16
CA PHE A 137 -7.11 -5.38 9.04
C PHE A 137 -7.01 -6.83 9.51
N TRP A 138 -7.57 -7.74 8.72
CA TRP A 138 -7.38 -9.18 8.85
C TRP A 138 -7.07 -9.80 7.49
N ASN A 139 -6.23 -10.81 7.51
CA ASN A 139 -5.86 -11.56 6.31
C ASN A 139 -6.93 -12.62 5.94
N GLY A 140 -6.69 -13.38 4.88
CA GLY A 140 -7.59 -14.46 4.44
C GLY A 140 -7.74 -15.64 5.39
N ALA A 141 -6.87 -15.77 6.40
CA ALA A 141 -7.02 -16.73 7.50
C ALA A 141 -7.77 -16.14 8.71
N GLY A 142 -8.20 -14.89 8.66
CA GLY A 142 -8.86 -14.21 9.78
C GLY A 142 -7.89 -13.77 10.88
N GLU A 143 -6.59 -13.73 10.61
CA GLU A 143 -5.56 -13.29 11.56
C GLU A 143 -5.50 -11.76 11.57
N LYS A 144 -5.46 -11.14 12.76
CA LYS A 144 -5.27 -9.68 12.91
C LYS A 144 -3.92 -9.29 12.32
N MET A 145 -3.92 -8.31 11.43
CA MET A 145 -2.73 -7.70 10.86
C MET A 145 -2.41 -6.39 11.61
N MET A 146 -1.53 -5.57 11.05
CA MET A 146 -1.33 -4.20 11.52
C MET A 146 -2.66 -3.42 11.58
N ASN A 147 -2.68 -2.38 12.40
CA ASN A 147 -3.79 -1.44 12.51
C ASN A 147 -3.28 -0.01 12.29
N ILE A 148 -4.18 0.87 11.90
CA ILE A 148 -3.93 2.31 11.83
C ILE A 148 -4.61 2.95 13.03
N PHE A 149 -3.86 3.72 13.80
CA PHE A 149 -4.40 4.61 14.81
C PHE A 149 -4.67 5.98 14.17
N LEU A 150 -5.85 6.52 14.47
CA LEU A 150 -6.28 7.85 14.02
C LEU A 150 -6.27 8.83 15.20
N PRO A 151 -6.29 10.15 14.95
CA PRO A 151 -6.11 11.15 15.99
C PRO A 151 -7.10 10.97 17.16
N ASN A 152 -6.54 10.93 18.38
CA ASN A 152 -7.34 10.70 19.57
C ASN A 152 -7.72 12.04 20.25
N PRO A 153 -9.02 12.37 20.40
CA PRO A 153 -9.48 13.61 21.02
C PRO A 153 -9.19 13.74 22.52
N PHE A 154 -8.70 12.70 23.18
CA PHE A 154 -8.40 12.70 24.62
C PHE A 154 -6.91 12.83 24.94
N VAL A 155 -6.03 12.90 23.95
CA VAL A 155 -4.58 13.05 24.15
C VAL A 155 -4.06 14.32 23.47
N ASP A 156 -2.98 14.89 23.99
CA ASP A 156 -2.25 16.00 23.35
C ASP A 156 -1.29 15.49 22.26
N GLU A 157 -0.25 16.25 21.92
CA GLU A 157 0.75 15.88 20.90
C GLU A 157 1.89 15.02 21.49
N ASP A 158 2.00 14.98 22.82
CA ASP A 158 3.01 14.23 23.57
C ASP A 158 2.40 12.97 24.22
N ASP A 159 1.26 12.50 23.69
CA ASP A 159 0.44 11.40 24.21
C ASP A 159 -0.05 11.53 25.66
N ASN A 160 -0.03 12.73 26.23
CA ASN A 160 -0.57 12.95 27.56
C ASN A 160 -2.09 13.07 27.50
N LEU A 161 -2.76 12.48 28.51
CA LEU A 161 -4.20 12.62 28.66
C LEU A 161 -4.57 14.09 28.90
N LEU A 162 -5.49 14.60 28.08
CA LEU A 162 -6.11 15.90 28.28
C LEU A 162 -6.95 15.91 29.56
N PRO A 163 -7.17 17.09 30.18
CA PRO A 163 -7.98 17.20 31.39
C PRO A 163 -9.37 16.57 31.23
N GLU A 164 -9.84 15.93 32.30
CA GLU A 164 -11.17 15.32 32.32
C GLU A 164 -12.24 16.37 31.93
N ASN A 165 -13.12 15.99 31.00
CA ASN A 165 -14.15 16.85 30.39
C ASN A 165 -13.68 17.95 29.42
N LYS A 166 -12.41 17.94 28.97
CA LYS A 166 -11.93 18.86 27.92
C LYS A 166 -11.32 18.14 26.71
N PRO A 167 -12.07 17.25 26.02
CA PRO A 167 -11.57 16.60 24.80
C PRO A 167 -11.44 17.61 23.66
N ASN A 168 -10.42 17.43 22.83
CA ASN A 168 -10.30 18.13 21.55
C ASN A 168 -11.05 17.35 20.45
N LEU A 169 -12.36 17.54 20.36
CA LEU A 169 -13.20 16.82 19.39
C LEU A 169 -12.88 17.14 17.92
N ALA A 170 -12.19 18.25 17.63
CA ALA A 170 -11.77 18.56 16.27
C ALA A 170 -10.84 17.48 15.68
N LYS A 171 -10.12 16.74 16.52
CA LYS A 171 -9.30 15.59 16.11
C LYS A 171 -10.13 14.46 15.44
N LEU A 172 -11.45 14.43 15.61
CA LEU A 172 -12.31 13.42 14.98
C LEU A 172 -12.64 13.71 13.50
N ALA A 173 -12.33 14.90 12.99
CA ALA A 173 -12.71 15.31 11.63
C ALA A 173 -12.25 14.31 10.56
N LEU A 174 -11.00 13.84 10.64
CA LEU A 174 -10.45 12.86 9.71
C LEU A 174 -11.20 11.52 9.80
N TYR A 175 -11.44 11.00 11.02
CA TYR A 175 -12.20 9.76 11.19
C TYR A 175 -13.60 9.85 10.59
N GLU A 176 -14.31 10.95 10.85
CA GLU A 176 -15.67 11.17 10.37
C GLU A 176 -15.71 11.27 8.84
N GLU A 177 -14.77 12.00 8.25
CA GLU A 177 -14.65 12.12 6.79
C GLU A 177 -14.36 10.77 6.12
N LEU A 178 -13.35 10.04 6.60
CA LEU A 178 -13.01 8.73 6.07
C LEU A 178 -14.17 7.74 6.25
N ARG A 179 -14.87 7.75 7.38
CA ARG A 179 -16.04 6.89 7.59
C ARG A 179 -17.20 7.24 6.64
N ASP A 180 -17.47 8.53 6.42
CA ASP A 180 -18.50 8.98 5.48
C ASP A 180 -18.19 8.54 4.03
N ILE A 181 -16.91 8.52 3.64
CA ILE A 181 -16.46 8.05 2.32
C ILE A 181 -16.49 6.53 2.25
N TYR A 182 -15.68 5.85 3.07
CA TYR A 182 -15.30 4.45 2.85
C TYR A 182 -16.24 3.43 3.51
N VAL A 183 -16.94 3.80 4.59
CA VAL A 183 -17.87 2.90 5.29
C VAL A 183 -19.30 3.17 4.86
N LEU A 184 -19.71 4.44 4.85
CA LEU A 184 -21.11 4.83 4.65
C LEU A 184 -21.46 5.21 3.21
N GLY A 185 -20.47 5.42 2.33
CA GLY A 185 -20.71 5.79 0.94
C GLY A 185 -21.51 7.08 0.75
N LYS A 186 -21.45 8.01 1.71
CA LYS A 186 -22.13 9.31 1.64
C LYS A 186 -21.38 10.31 0.76
N LYS A 187 -20.07 10.11 0.61
CA LYS A 187 -19.18 10.93 -0.20
C LYS A 187 -18.40 10.02 -1.15
N PRO A 188 -18.04 10.50 -2.35
CA PRO A 188 -17.19 9.74 -3.25
C PRO A 188 -15.75 9.70 -2.70
N ILE A 189 -15.01 8.65 -3.07
CA ILE A 189 -13.55 8.61 -2.98
C ILE A 189 -13.00 9.80 -3.81
N PRO A 190 -12.10 10.63 -3.26
CA PRO A 190 -11.68 11.90 -3.88
C PRO A 190 -10.65 11.72 -5.01
N TYR A 191 -10.75 10.65 -5.80
CA TYR A 191 -9.87 10.37 -6.93
C TYR A 191 -10.67 10.01 -8.17
N SER A 192 -10.13 10.30 -9.36
CA SER A 192 -10.70 9.85 -10.64
C SER A 192 -10.26 8.43 -11.03
N ALA A 193 -9.18 7.95 -10.43
CA ALA A 193 -8.64 6.60 -10.54
C ALA A 193 -7.81 6.28 -9.30
N ASN A 194 -7.56 4.99 -9.03
CA ASN A 194 -6.75 4.57 -7.90
C ASN A 194 -5.28 5.04 -8.03
N PRO A 195 -4.80 5.95 -7.17
CA PRO A 195 -3.46 6.52 -7.30
C PRO A 195 -2.34 5.48 -7.08
N LEU A 196 -2.59 4.40 -6.33
CA LEU A 196 -1.64 3.31 -6.13
C LEU A 196 -1.52 2.37 -7.34
N LYS A 197 -2.45 2.47 -8.30
CA LYS A 197 -2.44 1.68 -9.54
C LYS A 197 -1.83 2.44 -10.71
N LYS A 198 -1.36 3.68 -10.49
CA LYS A 198 -0.59 4.42 -11.49
C LYS A 198 0.67 3.61 -11.87
N PRO A 199 0.87 3.28 -13.15
CA PRO A 199 2.01 2.49 -13.57
C PRO A 199 3.34 3.17 -13.23
N TYR A 200 4.32 2.35 -12.89
CA TYR A 200 5.69 2.77 -12.67
C TYR A 200 6.65 1.76 -13.31
N ILE A 201 7.83 2.23 -13.66
CA ILE A 201 8.94 1.40 -14.11
C ILE A 201 10.10 1.55 -13.12
N SER A 202 10.58 0.44 -12.56
CA SER A 202 11.60 0.46 -11.50
C SER A 202 12.89 -0.21 -11.93
N VAL A 203 14.02 0.45 -11.67
CA VAL A 203 15.37 -0.12 -11.84
C VAL A 203 15.89 -0.67 -10.52
N CYS A 204 16.31 -1.94 -10.52
CA CYS A 204 16.90 -2.62 -9.37
C CYS A 204 18.33 -2.11 -9.09
N ARG A 205 18.56 -1.63 -7.87
CA ARG A 205 19.89 -1.14 -7.40
C ARG A 205 20.74 -2.21 -6.71
N GLY A 206 20.24 -3.45 -6.65
CA GLY A 206 20.87 -4.54 -5.91
C GLY A 206 22.22 -4.96 -6.51
N GLY A 207 23.28 -4.93 -5.70
CA GLY A 207 24.62 -5.35 -6.12
C GLY A 207 24.79 -6.86 -6.32
N ARG A 208 23.86 -7.68 -5.84
CA ARG A 208 24.00 -9.15 -5.82
C ARG A 208 24.13 -9.77 -7.22
N CYS A 209 23.36 -9.27 -8.20
CA CYS A 209 23.42 -9.73 -9.60
C CYS A 209 23.94 -8.65 -10.57
N ASN A 210 24.29 -7.49 -10.04
CA ASN A 210 24.94 -6.39 -10.77
C ASN A 210 26.09 -5.86 -9.89
N PRO A 211 27.25 -6.56 -9.83
CA PRO A 211 28.32 -6.24 -8.88
C PRO A 211 28.85 -4.82 -9.01
N GLY A 212 28.83 -4.24 -10.21
CA GLY A 212 29.22 -2.85 -10.44
C GLY A 212 28.17 -1.81 -10.03
N GLN A 213 26.98 -2.24 -9.60
CA GLN A 213 25.82 -1.40 -9.27
C GLN A 213 25.56 -0.33 -10.35
N VAL A 214 25.77 -0.69 -11.61
CA VAL A 214 25.53 0.20 -12.74
C VAL A 214 24.03 0.18 -13.01
N TRP A 215 23.30 1.08 -12.36
CA TRP A 215 21.85 1.28 -12.54
C TRP A 215 21.51 2.72 -12.94
N GLN A 216 22.35 3.69 -12.58
CA GLN A 216 22.10 5.11 -12.81
C GLN A 216 21.91 5.44 -14.30
N PRO A 217 22.77 5.00 -15.24
CA PRO A 217 22.58 5.30 -16.66
C PRO A 217 21.27 4.72 -17.23
N ILE A 218 20.84 3.56 -16.72
CA ILE A 218 19.58 2.93 -17.10
C ILE A 218 18.40 3.75 -16.59
N PHE A 219 18.46 4.17 -15.32
CA PHE A 219 17.45 5.03 -14.72
C PHE A 219 17.32 6.36 -15.46
N ASP A 220 18.44 7.03 -15.73
CA ASP A 220 18.46 8.32 -16.43
C ASP A 220 17.87 8.19 -17.84
N THR A 221 18.24 7.12 -18.57
CA THR A 221 17.68 6.85 -19.91
C THR A 221 16.18 6.60 -19.87
N LEU A 222 15.69 5.82 -18.89
CA LEU A 222 14.24 5.62 -18.72
C LEU A 222 13.53 6.94 -18.42
N GLN A 223 14.08 7.78 -17.55
CA GLN A 223 13.52 9.07 -17.18
C GLN A 223 13.43 9.99 -18.41
N GLU A 224 14.53 10.16 -19.14
CA GLU A 224 14.59 11.02 -20.34
C GLU A 224 13.63 10.55 -21.44
N GLU A 225 13.59 9.26 -21.74
CA GLU A 225 12.75 8.75 -22.83
C GLU A 225 11.25 8.75 -22.44
N VAL A 226 10.89 8.50 -21.17
CA VAL A 226 9.51 8.60 -20.69
C VAL A 226 8.99 10.04 -20.75
N GLU A 227 9.81 11.01 -20.30
CA GLU A 227 9.49 12.44 -20.39
C GLU A 227 9.33 12.88 -21.84
N LYS A 228 10.27 12.49 -22.71
CA LYS A 228 10.25 12.84 -24.13
C LYS A 228 9.05 12.25 -24.88
N ALA A 229 8.62 11.05 -24.49
CA ALA A 229 7.46 10.39 -25.09
C ALA A 229 6.13 10.81 -24.43
N GLU A 230 6.16 11.66 -23.40
CA GLU A 230 4.99 12.09 -22.61
C GLU A 230 4.15 10.91 -22.08
N ILE A 231 4.82 9.81 -21.72
CA ILE A 231 4.17 8.59 -21.22
C ILE A 231 3.89 8.77 -19.73
N ASP A 232 2.64 8.54 -19.30
CA ASP A 232 2.24 8.66 -17.89
C ASP A 232 2.68 7.45 -17.03
N VAL A 233 4.00 7.28 -16.89
CA VAL A 233 4.65 6.23 -16.10
C VAL A 233 5.67 6.88 -15.18
N THR A 234 5.67 6.54 -13.89
CA THR A 234 6.71 7.05 -12.99
C THR A 234 7.96 6.18 -13.05
N VAL A 235 9.13 6.77 -13.28
CA VAL A 235 10.41 6.04 -13.17
C VAL A 235 10.89 6.06 -11.72
N LYS A 236 11.26 4.90 -11.17
CA LYS A 236 11.68 4.74 -9.77
C LYS A 236 12.88 3.82 -9.66
N THR A 237 13.48 3.79 -8.48
CA THR A 237 14.46 2.75 -8.14
C THR A 237 13.89 1.81 -7.09
N SER A 238 14.36 0.57 -7.10
CA SER A 238 14.01 -0.43 -6.09
C SER A 238 15.26 -0.99 -5.42
N GLY A 239 15.08 -1.60 -4.25
CA GLY A 239 16.09 -2.49 -3.68
C GLY A 239 16.32 -3.73 -4.55
N CYS A 240 17.04 -4.71 -4.01
CA CYS A 240 17.21 -6.01 -4.65
C CYS A 240 15.84 -6.68 -4.86
N LEU A 241 15.51 -7.04 -6.10
CA LEU A 241 14.26 -7.74 -6.44
C LEU A 241 14.40 -9.28 -6.42
N GLU A 242 15.53 -9.77 -5.94
CA GLU A 242 15.82 -11.20 -5.73
C GLU A 242 15.78 -12.12 -6.97
N VAL A 243 15.73 -11.55 -8.18
CA VAL A 243 15.87 -12.26 -9.48
C VAL A 243 17.33 -12.60 -9.78
N CYS A 244 18.04 -13.15 -8.78
CA CYS A 244 19.49 -13.24 -8.71
C CYS A 244 20.07 -14.09 -9.85
N LYS A 245 20.47 -13.45 -10.97
CA LYS A 245 21.44 -13.90 -12.00
C LYS A 245 21.40 -13.09 -13.32
N MET A 246 20.52 -12.08 -13.44
CA MET A 246 20.29 -11.41 -14.72
C MET A 246 20.20 -9.87 -14.59
N GLY A 247 21.06 -9.27 -13.75
CA GLY A 247 21.11 -7.83 -13.55
C GLY A 247 21.69 -7.07 -14.75
N ALA A 248 21.36 -5.79 -14.97
CA ALA A 248 20.38 -4.99 -14.22
C ALA A 248 18.94 -5.43 -14.54
N VAL A 249 18.07 -5.40 -13.51
CA VAL A 249 16.67 -5.78 -13.62
C VAL A 249 15.81 -4.54 -13.67
N VAL A 250 14.86 -4.49 -14.61
CA VAL A 250 13.82 -3.46 -14.70
C VAL A 250 12.46 -4.12 -14.58
N PHE A 251 11.57 -3.56 -13.78
CA PHE A 251 10.21 -4.05 -13.61
C PHE A 251 9.20 -2.97 -14.00
N TYR A 252 8.27 -3.31 -14.88
CA TYR A 252 7.15 -2.44 -15.24
C TYR A 252 5.87 -2.93 -14.56
N SER A 253 5.27 -2.09 -13.71
CA SER A 253 4.12 -2.48 -12.90
C SER A 253 2.79 -2.51 -13.65
N GLY A 254 2.69 -1.80 -14.79
CA GLY A 254 1.44 -1.68 -15.55
C GLY A 254 0.91 -3.03 -16.04
N ASP A 255 1.79 -3.93 -16.46
CA ASP A 255 1.45 -5.29 -16.87
C ASP A 255 2.28 -6.39 -16.18
N LYS A 256 3.02 -5.99 -15.14
CA LYS A 256 3.90 -6.84 -14.33
C LYS A 256 5.04 -7.50 -15.13
N THR A 257 5.53 -6.86 -16.20
CA THR A 257 6.66 -7.37 -16.98
C THR A 257 8.00 -7.11 -16.31
N TRP A 258 8.89 -8.09 -16.41
CA TRP A 258 10.25 -8.02 -15.90
C TRP A 258 11.24 -8.10 -17.06
N TYR A 259 12.21 -7.20 -17.06
CA TYR A 259 13.32 -7.16 -17.98
C TYR A 259 14.63 -7.42 -17.25
N THR A 260 15.53 -8.11 -17.94
CA THR A 260 16.82 -8.51 -17.39
C THR A 260 17.96 -8.14 -18.33
N ARG A 261 19.17 -8.03 -17.79
CA ARG A 261 20.37 -7.58 -18.53
C ARG A 261 20.13 -6.25 -19.26
N VAL A 262 19.36 -5.38 -18.64
CA VAL A 262 18.97 -4.11 -19.25
C VAL A 262 20.21 -3.21 -19.33
N THR A 263 20.46 -2.67 -20.52
CA THR A 263 21.42 -1.59 -20.78
C THR A 263 20.66 -0.29 -21.06
N PRO A 264 21.32 0.88 -21.13
CA PRO A 264 20.67 2.12 -21.60
C PRO A 264 19.94 1.96 -22.94
N GLU A 265 20.51 1.22 -23.89
CA GLU A 265 19.91 0.96 -25.20
C GLU A 265 18.62 0.15 -25.07
N VAL A 266 18.64 -0.91 -24.25
CA VAL A 266 17.45 -1.72 -23.96
C VAL A 266 16.40 -0.89 -23.21
N ALA A 267 16.82 -0.02 -22.29
CA ALA A 267 15.90 0.88 -21.58
C ALA A 267 15.14 1.81 -22.52
N LYS A 268 15.84 2.39 -23.51
CA LYS A 268 15.22 3.18 -24.58
C LYS A 268 14.22 2.36 -25.40
N GLU A 269 14.57 1.12 -25.70
CA GLU A 269 13.69 0.21 -26.44
C GLU A 269 12.43 -0.15 -25.64
N ILE A 270 12.57 -0.42 -24.33
CA ILE A 270 11.44 -0.65 -23.42
C ILE A 270 10.48 0.52 -23.44
N VAL A 271 10.97 1.76 -23.35
CA VAL A 271 10.08 2.93 -23.36
C VAL A 271 9.39 3.08 -24.72
N LYS A 272 10.14 3.01 -25.81
CA LYS A 272 9.58 3.23 -27.15
C LYS A 272 8.59 2.14 -27.56
N GLN A 273 9.00 0.87 -27.49
CA GLN A 273 8.17 -0.25 -27.95
C GLN A 273 7.17 -0.69 -26.89
N HIS A 274 7.62 -1.03 -25.69
CA HIS A 274 6.71 -1.60 -24.69
C HIS A 274 5.77 -0.55 -24.10
N LEU A 275 6.31 0.56 -23.59
CA LEU A 275 5.47 1.58 -22.97
C LEU A 275 4.72 2.44 -24.00
N GLY A 276 5.31 2.68 -25.17
CA GLY A 276 4.72 3.49 -26.23
C GLY A 276 3.76 2.73 -27.16
N GLU A 277 4.14 1.52 -27.59
CA GLU A 277 3.41 0.74 -28.61
C GLU A 277 2.73 -0.52 -28.03
N GLY A 278 3.02 -0.88 -26.77
CA GLY A 278 2.50 -2.09 -26.11
C GLY A 278 3.27 -3.37 -26.46
N GLU A 279 4.37 -3.27 -27.21
CA GLU A 279 5.15 -4.40 -27.70
C GLU A 279 6.33 -4.73 -26.79
N LYS A 280 6.35 -5.93 -26.19
CA LYS A 280 7.38 -6.31 -25.20
C LYS A 280 8.69 -6.75 -25.87
N ILE A 281 9.83 -6.39 -25.26
CA ILE A 281 11.17 -6.80 -25.73
C ILE A 281 11.45 -8.26 -25.34
N THR A 282 10.99 -9.21 -26.15
CA THR A 282 10.99 -10.65 -25.81
C THR A 282 12.35 -11.22 -25.42
N GLU A 283 13.44 -10.70 -26.00
CA GLU A 283 14.82 -11.15 -25.70
C GLU A 283 15.25 -10.87 -24.26
N HIS A 284 14.66 -9.84 -23.63
CA HIS A 284 15.02 -9.38 -22.29
C HIS A 284 14.00 -9.76 -21.22
N ILE A 285 12.83 -10.29 -21.59
CA ILE A 285 11.77 -10.67 -20.65
C ILE A 285 12.21 -11.81 -19.73
N TYR A 286 11.82 -11.72 -18.46
CA TYR A 286 11.95 -12.78 -17.48
C TYR A 286 10.62 -13.09 -16.75
N PRO A 287 10.27 -14.37 -16.53
CA PRO A 287 10.90 -15.56 -17.10
C PRO A 287 10.74 -15.59 -18.62
N ALA A 288 11.64 -16.28 -19.33
CA ALA A 288 11.55 -16.38 -20.78
C ALA A 288 10.18 -16.95 -21.19
N ILE A 289 9.48 -16.23 -22.08
CA ILE A 289 8.20 -16.68 -22.61
C ILE A 289 8.49 -17.71 -23.70
N TYR A 290 8.39 -18.99 -23.37
CA TYR A 290 8.36 -20.04 -24.38
C TYR A 290 6.97 -20.05 -25.00
N THR A 291 6.85 -19.62 -26.25
CA THR A 291 5.65 -19.89 -27.05
C THR A 291 5.49 -21.41 -27.14
N LYS A 292 4.39 -21.93 -26.59
CA LYS A 292 3.93 -23.29 -26.85
C LYS A 292 3.19 -23.34 -28.17
#